data_AF-A0A2G9SQ22-F1
#
_entry.id   AF-A0A2G9SQ22-F1
#
_cell.length_a   1.000
_cell.length_b   1.000
_cell.length_c   1.000
_cell.angle_alpha   90.00
_cell.angle_beta   90.00
_cell.angle_gamma   90.00
#
_symmetry.space_group_name_H-M   'P 1'
#
loop_
_entity.id
_entity.type
_entity.pdbx_description
1 polymer ?
#
loop_
_entity_poly.entity_id
_entity_poly.type
_entity_poly.pdbx_seq_one_letter_code
_entity_poly.pdbx_strand_id
1 'polypeptide(L)'
;MNLTMNAKMTASLLKKILTYHYTEFTMMHYQKLMQTLGVTQNELRRAVQLIQKLNPKPIRNSSERVKYIVPDFIVTFDGDELVVSANERNIPQIRISRRYKEILEDKRQDRSAREFIRQKIEAAKGFMSAIEMRRHTMRKIMDAIVRRQYEFFAVGPEKLKPMILKDIAEEAGVDISTVSRVVNGKYVQTDKGIWELKYFFSTAVETESGDEISNRIIKQFIKDFIEKEESGKPLSDDKLAEMLAQHGYKVARRTVTKYREQLNIPVARLRKKIEATG
;
A
#
# COMPACT_ATOMS: atom_id res chain seq x y z
N MET A 1 -54.16 -23.31 -14.93
CA MET A 1 -54.52 -22.51 -13.74
C MET A 1 -53.58 -22.66 -12.54
N ASN A 2 -52.91 -23.81 -12.31
CA ASN A 2 -52.06 -24.03 -11.12
C ASN A 2 -50.67 -23.34 -11.13
N LEU A 3 -50.10 -23.03 -12.30
CA LEU A 3 -48.76 -22.42 -12.39
C LEU A 3 -48.74 -20.94 -11.97
N THR A 4 -49.80 -20.18 -12.27
CA THR A 4 -49.92 -18.75 -11.95
C THR A 4 -50.22 -18.47 -10.48
N MET A 5 -50.93 -19.37 -9.78
CA MET A 5 -51.12 -19.25 -8.32
C MET A 5 -49.83 -19.53 -7.54
N ASN A 6 -49.04 -20.52 -7.97
CA ASN A 6 -47.79 -20.92 -7.30
C ASN A 6 -46.71 -19.81 -7.38
N ALA A 7 -46.65 -19.09 -8.51
CA ALA A 7 -45.76 -17.95 -8.69
C ALA A 7 -46.12 -16.76 -7.78
N LYS A 8 -47.42 -16.44 -7.63
CA LYS A 8 -47.89 -15.38 -6.72
C LYS A 8 -47.63 -15.71 -5.26
N MET A 9 -47.84 -16.97 -4.84
CA MET A 9 -47.50 -17.43 -3.49
C MET A 9 -46.00 -17.31 -3.21
N THR A 10 -45.16 -17.72 -4.16
CA THR A 10 -43.70 -17.66 -4.01
C THR A 10 -43.19 -16.21 -3.93
N ALA A 11 -43.77 -15.28 -4.70
CA ALA A 11 -43.44 -13.86 -4.64
C ALA A 11 -43.86 -13.21 -3.30
N SER A 12 -45.02 -13.59 -2.77
CA SER A 12 -45.49 -13.14 -1.44
C SER A 12 -44.55 -13.63 -0.32
N LEU A 13 -44.13 -14.90 -0.38
CA LEU A 13 -43.17 -15.47 0.55
C LEU A 13 -41.81 -14.77 0.49
N LEU A 14 -41.31 -14.50 -0.71
CA LEU A 14 -40.06 -13.77 -0.94
C LEU A 14 -40.09 -12.36 -0.33
N LYS A 15 -41.20 -11.63 -0.49
CA LYS A 15 -41.40 -10.31 0.14
C LYS A 15 -41.39 -10.43 1.66
N LYS A 16 -42.08 -11.41 2.24
CA LYS A 16 -42.09 -11.61 3.71
C LYS A 16 -40.70 -11.91 4.27
N ILE A 17 -39.93 -12.77 3.60
CA ILE A 17 -38.55 -13.11 3.99
C ILE A 17 -37.68 -11.84 3.95
N LEU A 18 -37.72 -11.08 2.86
CA LEU A 18 -36.87 -9.89 2.70
C LEU A 18 -37.30 -8.69 3.57
N THR A 19 -38.58 -8.57 3.93
CA THR A 19 -39.09 -7.44 4.72
C THR A 19 -39.07 -7.70 6.23
N TYR A 20 -39.43 -8.91 6.68
CA TYR A 20 -39.68 -9.19 8.10
C TYR A 20 -38.72 -10.21 8.72
N HIS A 21 -38.04 -11.02 7.92
CA HIS A 21 -37.17 -12.10 8.41
C HIS A 21 -35.78 -12.11 7.75
N TYR A 22 -35.28 -10.91 7.41
CA TYR A 22 -34.02 -10.74 6.72
C TYR A 22 -32.83 -11.24 7.55
N THR A 23 -32.84 -10.99 8.86
CA THR A 23 -31.79 -11.43 9.79
C THR A 23 -31.73 -12.96 9.87
N GLU A 24 -32.86 -13.62 10.06
CA GLU A 24 -32.95 -15.08 10.08
C GLU A 24 -32.52 -15.71 8.74
N PHE A 25 -32.84 -15.05 7.62
CA PHE A 25 -32.43 -15.49 6.29
C PHE A 25 -30.92 -15.36 6.08
N THR A 26 -30.32 -14.23 6.45
CA THR A 26 -28.87 -13.99 6.32
C THR A 26 -28.04 -14.88 7.24
N MET A 27 -28.58 -15.24 8.41
CA MET A 27 -27.96 -16.21 9.34
C MET A 27 -28.24 -17.69 8.97
N MET A 28 -28.89 -17.96 7.83
CA MET A 28 -29.24 -19.31 7.37
C MET A 28 -30.11 -20.13 8.34
N HIS A 29 -30.91 -19.47 9.18
CA HIS A 29 -31.80 -20.11 10.16
C HIS A 29 -33.08 -20.66 9.50
N TYR A 30 -32.94 -21.57 8.54
CA TYR A 30 -34.05 -22.07 7.70
C TYR A 30 -35.14 -22.81 8.48
N GLN A 31 -34.80 -23.54 9.54
CA GLN A 31 -35.80 -24.22 10.38
C GLN A 31 -36.71 -23.22 11.11
N LYS A 32 -36.13 -22.15 11.66
CA LYS A 32 -36.88 -21.06 12.30
C LYS A 32 -37.79 -20.37 11.29
N LEU A 33 -37.29 -20.11 10.07
CA LEU A 33 -38.09 -19.54 8.98
C LEU A 33 -39.26 -20.42 8.58
N MET A 34 -39.07 -21.75 8.48
CA MET A 34 -40.17 -22.67 8.16
C MET A 34 -41.27 -22.66 9.23
N GLN A 35 -40.88 -22.64 10.52
CA GLN A 35 -41.82 -22.59 11.64
C GLN A 35 -42.57 -21.26 11.70
N THR A 36 -41.87 -20.13 11.56
CA THR A 36 -42.49 -18.80 11.66
C THR A 36 -43.36 -18.46 10.46
N LEU A 37 -42.99 -18.90 9.25
CA LEU A 37 -43.74 -18.61 8.02
C LEU A 37 -44.76 -19.69 7.66
N GLY A 38 -44.76 -20.83 8.34
CA GLY A 38 -45.68 -21.94 8.10
C GLY A 38 -45.51 -22.56 6.70
N VAL A 39 -44.27 -22.60 6.19
CA VAL A 39 -43.98 -23.05 4.81
C VAL A 39 -43.22 -24.35 4.77
N THR A 40 -43.45 -25.12 3.72
CA THR A 40 -42.73 -26.37 3.49
C THR A 40 -41.29 -26.11 3.04
N GLN A 41 -40.41 -27.10 3.24
CA GLN A 41 -39.01 -27.02 2.82
C GLN A 41 -38.87 -26.74 1.32
N ASN A 42 -39.75 -27.32 0.50
CA ASN A 42 -39.76 -27.15 -0.95
C ASN A 42 -40.17 -25.74 -1.39
N GLU A 43 -41.02 -25.05 -0.63
CA GLU A 43 -41.42 -23.67 -0.89
C GLU A 43 -40.33 -22.69 -0.45
N LEU A 44 -39.74 -22.91 0.72
CA LEU A 44 -38.61 -22.11 1.21
C LEU A 44 -37.41 -22.22 0.26
N ARG A 45 -37.08 -23.44 -0.20
CA ARG A 45 -36.00 -23.67 -1.17
C ARG A 45 -36.22 -22.89 -2.47
N ARG A 46 -37.44 -22.88 -3.00
CA ARG A 46 -37.81 -22.11 -4.20
C ARG A 46 -37.67 -20.60 -3.97
N ALA A 47 -38.11 -20.09 -2.82
CA ALA A 47 -37.97 -18.68 -2.46
C ALA A 47 -36.49 -18.26 -2.32
N VAL A 48 -35.67 -19.08 -1.64
CA VAL A 48 -34.22 -18.84 -1.47
C VAL A 48 -33.51 -18.81 -2.83
N GLN A 49 -33.80 -19.76 -3.72
CA GLN A 49 -33.23 -19.80 -5.08
C GLN A 49 -33.59 -18.56 -5.92
N LEU A 50 -34.77 -17.97 -5.71
CA LEU A 50 -35.15 -16.73 -6.38
C LEU A 50 -34.44 -15.52 -5.76
N ILE A 51 -34.33 -15.44 -4.43
CA ILE A 51 -33.60 -14.36 -3.75
C ILE A 51 -32.13 -14.35 -4.17
N GLN A 52 -31.49 -15.51 -4.29
CA GLN A 52 -30.10 -15.64 -4.73
C GLN A 52 -29.86 -15.18 -6.18
N LYS A 53 -30.91 -15.15 -7.01
CA LYS A 53 -30.84 -14.62 -8.38
C LYS A 53 -31.01 -13.09 -8.43
N LEU A 54 -31.46 -12.46 -7.35
CA LEU A 54 -31.57 -11.01 -7.29
C LEU A 54 -30.18 -10.40 -7.17
N ASN A 55 -29.93 -9.33 -7.91
CA ASN A 55 -28.70 -8.56 -7.77
C ASN A 55 -28.86 -7.58 -6.58
N PRO A 56 -28.17 -7.80 -5.44
CA PRO A 56 -28.27 -6.91 -4.28
C PRO A 56 -27.65 -5.53 -4.53
N LYS A 57 -26.89 -5.36 -5.63
CA LYS A 57 -26.23 -4.11 -6.02
C LYS A 57 -26.48 -3.84 -7.52
N PRO A 58 -27.67 -3.30 -7.87
CA PRO A 58 -28.08 -3.11 -9.27
C PRO A 58 -27.16 -2.14 -10.03
N ILE A 59 -26.53 -1.20 -9.31
CA ILE A 59 -25.53 -0.29 -9.85
C ILE A 59 -24.16 -0.75 -9.33
N ARG A 60 -23.48 -1.61 -10.09
CA ARG A 60 -22.10 -2.02 -9.80
C ARG A 60 -21.08 -1.40 -10.76
N ASN A 61 -21.55 -0.68 -11.77
CA ASN A 61 -20.73 0.09 -12.67
C ASN A 61 -20.62 1.52 -12.13
N SER A 62 -19.92 1.71 -11.01
CA SER A 62 -19.32 3.02 -10.80
C SER A 62 -18.24 3.14 -11.88
N SER A 63 -18.47 4.03 -12.84
CA SER A 63 -17.43 4.55 -13.74
C SER A 63 -16.42 5.41 -12.97
N GLU A 64 -16.12 5.04 -11.72
CA GLU A 64 -14.99 5.58 -11.01
C GLU A 64 -13.76 5.10 -11.77
N ARG A 65 -13.18 6.03 -12.53
CA ARG A 65 -11.90 5.81 -13.19
C ARG A 65 -10.95 5.35 -12.11
N VAL A 66 -10.57 4.07 -12.16
CA VAL A 66 -9.54 3.51 -11.31
C VAL A 66 -8.32 4.41 -11.48
N LYS A 67 -7.93 5.11 -10.41
CA LYS A 67 -6.75 5.97 -10.43
C LYS A 67 -5.53 5.07 -10.42
N TYR A 68 -4.94 4.87 -11.59
CA TYR A 68 -3.69 4.14 -11.71
C TYR A 68 -2.55 5.00 -11.18
N ILE A 69 -1.76 4.43 -10.27
CA ILE A 69 -0.52 5.03 -9.82
C ILE A 69 0.53 4.74 -10.89
N VAL A 70 1.13 5.80 -11.45
CA VAL A 70 2.29 5.67 -12.34
C VAL A 70 3.54 5.73 -11.46
N PRO A 71 4.35 4.65 -11.41
CA PRO A 71 5.53 4.60 -10.57
C PRO A 71 6.64 5.52 -11.09
N ASP A 72 7.43 6.10 -10.21
CA ASP A 72 8.60 6.92 -10.55
C ASP A 72 9.83 6.05 -10.85
N PHE A 73 9.94 4.90 -10.19
CA PHE A 73 11.07 3.97 -10.31
C PHE A 73 10.58 2.56 -10.62
N ILE A 74 11.42 1.78 -11.27
CA ILE A 74 11.19 0.38 -11.57
C ILE A 74 12.43 -0.38 -11.12
N VAL A 75 12.22 -1.40 -10.29
CA VAL A 75 13.27 -2.30 -9.80
C VAL A 75 13.03 -3.67 -10.41
N THR A 76 14.04 -4.19 -11.09
CA THR A 76 14.02 -5.49 -11.76
C THR A 76 15.27 -6.28 -11.42
N PHE A 77 15.18 -7.60 -11.46
CA PHE A 77 16.34 -8.46 -11.44
C PHE A 77 16.97 -8.55 -12.84
N ASP A 78 18.29 -8.35 -12.91
CA ASP A 78 19.12 -8.70 -14.04
C ASP A 78 20.09 -9.80 -13.58
N GLY A 79 19.73 -11.06 -13.83
CA GLY A 79 20.35 -12.21 -13.18
C GLY A 79 20.12 -12.17 -11.66
N ASP A 80 21.21 -12.13 -10.89
CA ASP A 80 21.20 -12.04 -9.42
C ASP A 80 21.31 -10.60 -8.90
N GLU A 81 21.45 -9.60 -9.77
CA GLU A 81 21.59 -8.20 -9.37
C GLU A 81 20.27 -7.43 -9.51
N LEU A 82 19.99 -6.58 -8.53
CA LEU A 82 18.87 -5.65 -8.58
C LEU A 82 19.26 -4.37 -9.32
N VAL A 83 18.55 -4.10 -10.41
CA VAL A 83 18.77 -2.91 -11.24
C VAL A 83 17.63 -1.91 -11.02
N VAL A 84 18.01 -0.68 -10.70
CA VAL A 84 17.09 0.46 -10.58
C VAL A 84 17.05 1.24 -11.89
N SER A 85 15.84 1.44 -12.41
CA SER A 85 15.58 2.35 -13.53
C SER A 85 14.54 3.41 -13.15
N ALA A 86 14.70 4.62 -13.66
CA ALA A 86 13.68 5.66 -13.54
C ALA A 86 12.62 5.47 -14.62
N ASN A 87 11.35 5.66 -14.28
CA ASN A 87 10.27 5.63 -15.25
C ASN A 87 10.22 6.96 -16.01
N GLU A 88 10.97 7.04 -17.11
CA GLU A 88 11.12 8.28 -17.89
C GLU A 88 10.00 8.56 -18.90
N ARG A 89 8.89 7.82 -18.86
CA ARG A 89 7.81 7.90 -19.87
C ARG A 89 7.30 9.32 -20.16
N ASN A 90 7.43 10.25 -19.20
CA ASN A 90 6.90 11.61 -19.31
C ASN A 90 7.97 12.72 -19.30
N ILE A 91 9.27 12.39 -19.42
CA ILE A 91 10.33 13.42 -19.42
C ILE A 91 10.80 13.67 -20.85
N PRO A 92 10.48 14.82 -21.47
CA PRO A 92 10.97 15.14 -22.80
C PRO A 92 12.50 15.33 -22.77
N GLN A 93 13.18 14.91 -23.85
CA GLN A 93 14.59 15.23 -24.02
C GLN A 93 14.76 16.72 -24.29
N ILE A 94 15.34 17.44 -23.33
CA ILE A 94 15.60 18.87 -23.46
C ILE A 94 16.89 19.06 -24.26
N ARG A 95 16.83 19.86 -25.32
CA ARG A 95 17.98 20.20 -26.15
C ARG A 95 17.98 21.69 -26.46
N ILE A 96 19.17 22.27 -26.54
CA ILE A 96 19.34 23.66 -27.00
C ILE A 96 19.26 23.67 -28.52
N SER A 97 18.37 24.50 -29.07
CA SER A 97 18.21 24.64 -30.53
C SER A 97 19.49 25.15 -31.20
N ARG A 98 19.90 24.51 -32.30
CA ARG A 98 21.12 24.85 -33.06
C ARG A 98 21.08 26.27 -33.63
N ARG A 99 19.89 26.75 -34.01
CA ARG A 99 19.67 28.10 -34.55
C ARG A 99 20.21 29.21 -33.64
N TYR A 100 20.10 29.05 -32.31
CA TYR A 100 20.62 30.06 -31.38
C TYR A 100 22.14 30.03 -31.23
N LYS A 101 22.78 28.90 -31.55
CA LYS A 101 24.25 28.82 -31.61
C LYS A 101 24.77 29.55 -32.85
N GLU A 102 24.12 29.34 -34.00
CA GLU A 102 24.45 30.01 -35.26
C GLU A 102 24.35 31.54 -35.15
N ILE A 103 23.29 32.06 -34.52
CA ILE A 103 23.12 33.51 -34.28
C ILE A 103 24.23 34.08 -33.37
N LEU A 104 24.78 33.27 -32.47
CA LEU A 104 25.85 33.68 -31.56
C LEU A 104 27.21 33.78 -32.26
N GLU A 105 27.41 32.93 -33.27
CA GLU A 105 28.63 32.88 -34.09
C GLU A 105 28.61 33.95 -35.21
N ASP A 106 27.43 34.41 -35.63
CA ASP A 106 27.28 35.47 -36.62
C ASP A 106 27.65 36.85 -36.07
N LYS A 107 28.85 37.32 -36.42
CA LYS A 107 29.37 38.64 -36.02
C LYS A 107 28.61 39.82 -36.64
N ARG A 108 27.76 39.59 -37.65
CA ARG A 108 26.93 40.65 -38.28
C ARG A 108 25.72 41.02 -37.42
N GLN A 109 25.38 40.20 -36.43
CA GLN A 109 24.27 40.45 -35.53
C GLN A 109 24.62 41.49 -34.47
N ASP A 110 23.60 42.24 -34.05
CA ASP A 110 23.73 43.24 -33.01
C ASP A 110 24.33 42.63 -31.73
N ARG A 111 25.23 43.38 -31.11
CA ARG A 111 25.99 42.93 -29.94
C ARG A 111 25.06 42.69 -28.75
N SER A 112 24.06 43.56 -28.56
CA SER A 112 23.11 43.44 -27.45
C SER A 112 22.25 42.17 -27.59
N ALA A 113 21.81 41.86 -28.82
CA ALA A 113 21.07 40.64 -29.12
C ALA A 113 21.90 39.37 -28.87
N ARG A 114 23.18 39.36 -29.26
CA ARG A 114 24.10 38.23 -29.00
C ARG A 114 24.36 38.02 -27.51
N GLU A 115 24.55 39.10 -26.74
CA GLU A 115 24.72 39.02 -25.28
C GLU A 115 23.46 38.48 -24.60
N PHE A 116 22.27 38.90 -25.00
CA PHE A 116 21.00 38.38 -24.49
C PHE A 116 20.84 36.87 -24.77
N ILE A 117 21.08 36.44 -26.01
CA ILE A 117 20.98 35.01 -26.39
C ILE A 117 21.99 34.18 -25.60
N ARG A 118 23.22 34.69 -25.41
CA ARG A 118 24.24 34.03 -24.59
C ARG A 118 23.76 33.79 -23.15
N GLN A 119 23.19 34.81 -22.51
CA GLN A 119 22.63 34.67 -21.16
C GLN A 119 21.51 33.63 -21.10
N LYS A 120 20.61 33.60 -22.10
CA LYS A 120 19.52 32.60 -22.16
C LYS A 120 20.05 31.18 -22.37
N ILE A 121 21.09 31.01 -23.19
CA ILE A 121 21.74 29.71 -23.38
C ILE A 121 22.40 29.23 -22.09
N GLU A 122 23.11 30.10 -21.37
CA GLU A 122 23.73 29.73 -20.09
C GLU A 122 22.68 29.37 -19.03
N ALA A 123 21.58 30.12 -18.94
CA ALA A 123 20.46 29.76 -18.08
C ALA A 123 19.85 28.39 -18.46
N ALA A 124 19.70 28.11 -19.76
CA ALA A 124 19.20 26.81 -20.23
C ALA A 124 20.16 25.66 -19.90
N LYS A 125 21.48 25.86 -20.04
CA LYS A 125 22.49 24.88 -19.63
C LYS A 125 22.44 24.60 -18.12
N GLY A 126 22.33 25.65 -17.31
CA GLY A 126 22.18 25.52 -15.86
C GLY A 126 20.93 24.72 -15.49
N PHE A 127 19.81 24.97 -16.18
CA PHE A 127 18.58 24.21 -15.99
C PHE A 127 18.74 22.72 -16.38
N MET A 128 19.37 22.43 -17.52
CA MET A 128 19.66 21.05 -17.95
C MET A 128 20.55 20.32 -16.92
N SER A 129 21.61 20.98 -16.46
CA SER A 129 22.51 20.44 -15.44
C SER A 129 21.78 20.17 -14.13
N ALA A 130 20.87 21.06 -13.70
CA ALA A 130 20.07 20.85 -12.50
C ALA A 130 19.14 19.63 -12.63
N ILE A 131 18.58 19.36 -13.82
CA ILE A 131 17.77 18.17 -14.08
C ILE A 131 18.62 16.90 -13.99
N GLU A 132 19.81 16.90 -14.60
CA GLU A 132 20.75 15.77 -14.53
C GLU A 132 21.20 15.52 -13.09
N MET A 133 21.53 16.57 -12.34
CA MET A 133 21.88 16.45 -10.93
C MET A 133 20.73 15.87 -10.10
N ARG A 134 19.50 16.32 -10.33
CA ARG A 134 18.31 15.75 -9.68
C ARG A 134 18.15 14.27 -9.99
N ARG A 135 18.30 13.86 -11.25
CA ARG A 135 18.23 12.45 -11.68
C ARG A 135 19.30 11.62 -10.98
N HIS A 136 20.53 12.11 -10.96
CA HIS A 136 21.65 11.43 -10.30
C HIS A 136 21.41 11.24 -8.81
N THR A 137 20.96 12.29 -8.11
CA THR A 137 20.63 12.23 -6.68
C THR A 137 19.50 11.24 -6.40
N MET A 138 18.42 11.28 -7.19
CA MET A 138 17.31 10.34 -7.04
C MET A 138 17.77 8.89 -7.24
N ARG A 139 18.62 8.63 -8.23
CA ARG A 139 19.18 7.30 -8.49
C ARG A 139 20.03 6.83 -7.32
N LYS A 140 20.95 7.65 -6.82
CA LYS A 140 21.78 7.32 -5.64
C LYS A 140 20.95 6.93 -4.41
N ILE A 141 19.90 7.71 -4.12
CA ILE A 141 18.98 7.43 -3.01
C ILE A 141 18.27 6.09 -3.23
N MET A 142 17.77 5.83 -4.44
CA MET A 142 17.07 4.59 -4.75
C MET A 142 18.01 3.38 -4.71
N ASP A 143 19.23 3.49 -5.22
CA ASP A 143 20.25 2.43 -5.15
C ASP A 143 20.62 2.10 -3.70
N ALA A 144 20.68 3.10 -2.81
CA ALA A 144 20.89 2.87 -1.37
C ALA A 144 19.70 2.15 -0.72
N ILE A 145 18.46 2.57 -1.05
CA ILE A 145 17.24 1.90 -0.58
C ILE A 145 17.22 0.43 -1.01
N VAL A 146 17.45 0.16 -2.30
CA VAL A 146 17.43 -1.20 -2.85
C VAL A 146 18.50 -2.08 -2.22
N ARG A 147 19.73 -1.58 -2.06
CA ARG A 147 20.81 -2.35 -1.43
C ARG A 147 20.46 -2.76 0.00
N ARG A 148 19.88 -1.86 0.79
CA ARG A 148 19.50 -2.18 2.18
C ARG A 148 18.28 -3.07 2.28
N GLN A 149 17.34 -2.88 1.37
CA GLN A 149 16.08 -3.63 1.30
C GLN A 149 16.18 -4.80 0.30
N TYR A 150 17.38 -5.32 0.04
CA TYR A 150 17.59 -6.37 -0.95
C TYR A 150 16.63 -7.56 -0.74
N GLU A 151 16.50 -8.03 0.50
CA GLU A 151 15.61 -9.15 0.84
C GLU A 151 14.13 -8.81 0.62
N PHE A 152 13.71 -7.56 0.81
CA PHE A 152 12.35 -7.13 0.48
C PHE A 152 12.08 -7.26 -1.01
N PHE A 153 12.99 -6.76 -1.85
CA PHE A 153 12.82 -6.80 -3.30
C PHE A 153 12.93 -8.25 -3.84
N ALA A 154 13.80 -9.07 -3.25
CA ALA A 154 13.93 -10.48 -3.60
C ALA A 154 12.74 -11.34 -3.14
N VAL A 155 12.43 -11.34 -1.85
CA VAL A 155 11.49 -12.30 -1.23
C VAL A 155 10.10 -11.70 -1.07
N GLY A 156 9.99 -10.41 -0.77
CA GLY A 156 8.72 -9.71 -0.61
C GLY A 156 8.58 -8.97 0.73
N PRO A 157 7.38 -8.44 1.03
CA PRO A 157 7.15 -7.53 2.15
C PRO A 157 7.42 -8.11 3.53
N GLU A 158 7.38 -9.43 3.70
CA GLU A 158 7.71 -10.10 4.96
C GLU A 158 9.19 -9.95 5.37
N LYS A 159 10.06 -9.60 4.43
CA LYS A 159 11.49 -9.41 4.66
C LYS A 159 11.90 -7.93 4.69
N LEU A 160 10.96 -7.06 5.01
CA LEU A 160 11.23 -5.64 5.20
C LEU A 160 12.21 -5.44 6.36
N LYS A 161 13.36 -4.81 6.09
CA LYS A 161 14.33 -4.45 7.11
C LYS A 161 14.03 -3.05 7.66
N PRO A 162 14.30 -2.78 8.94
CA PRO A 162 14.23 -1.42 9.47
C PRO A 162 15.23 -0.51 8.75
N MET A 163 14.80 0.68 8.38
CA MET A 163 15.63 1.66 7.68
C MET A 163 15.18 3.07 8.04
N ILE A 164 16.14 3.96 8.30
CA ILE A 164 15.90 5.36 8.62
C ILE A 164 16.46 6.30 7.55
N LEU A 165 15.88 7.50 7.47
CA LEU A 165 16.28 8.51 6.48
C LEU A 165 17.74 8.95 6.64
N LYS A 166 18.22 9.06 7.89
CA LYS A 166 19.58 9.50 8.20
C LYS A 166 20.63 8.64 7.50
N ASP A 167 20.51 7.33 7.65
CA ASP A 167 21.51 6.43 7.11
C ASP A 167 21.53 6.40 5.57
N ILE A 168 20.36 6.56 4.94
CA ILE A 168 20.27 6.69 3.47
C ILE A 168 20.86 8.01 3.00
N ALA A 169 20.69 9.08 3.79
CA ALA A 169 21.30 10.38 3.52
C ALA A 169 22.84 10.29 3.56
N GLU A 170 23.38 9.61 4.58
CA GLU A 170 24.83 9.35 4.71
C GLU A 170 25.36 8.50 3.55
N GLU A 171 24.67 7.41 3.19
CA GLU A 171 25.09 6.52 2.10
C GLU A 171 25.01 7.19 0.72
N ALA A 172 23.97 8.00 0.48
CA ALA A 172 23.81 8.74 -0.77
C ALA A 172 24.65 10.02 -0.84
N GLY A 173 25.23 10.47 0.28
CA GLY A 173 26.01 11.71 0.39
C GLY A 173 25.17 12.97 0.22
N VAL A 174 23.94 12.99 0.74
CA VAL A 174 23.01 14.11 0.62
C VAL A 174 22.39 14.46 1.97
N ASP A 175 21.72 15.60 2.07
CA ASP A 175 21.03 15.99 3.30
C ASP A 175 19.77 15.15 3.55
N ILE A 176 19.42 14.94 4.81
CA ILE A 176 18.23 14.17 5.24
C ILE A 176 16.95 14.77 4.64
N SER A 177 16.83 16.09 4.56
CA SER A 177 15.68 16.76 3.95
C SER A 177 15.58 16.48 2.45
N THR A 178 16.70 16.22 1.77
CA THR A 178 16.73 15.84 0.35
C THR A 178 16.17 14.44 0.16
N VAL A 179 16.56 13.48 1.02
CA VAL A 179 16.00 12.13 1.01
C VAL A 179 14.50 12.17 1.28
N SER A 180 14.08 12.87 2.34
CA SER A 180 12.67 13.04 2.71
C SER A 180 11.82 13.57 1.54
N ARG A 181 12.31 14.61 0.85
CA ARG A 181 11.64 15.19 -0.33
C ARG A 181 11.55 14.22 -1.51
N VAL A 182 12.55 13.37 -1.70
CA VAL A 182 12.55 12.39 -2.79
C VAL A 182 11.61 11.24 -2.48
N VAL A 183 11.57 10.74 -1.25
CA VAL A 183 10.77 9.55 -0.92
C VAL A 183 9.28 9.85 -0.77
N ASN A 184 8.92 11.08 -0.41
CA ASN A 184 7.54 11.47 -0.18
C ASN A 184 6.74 11.58 -1.49
N GLY A 185 5.65 10.81 -1.61
CA GLY A 185 4.77 10.82 -2.79
C GLY A 185 5.38 10.19 -4.04
N LYS A 186 6.49 9.44 -3.90
CA LYS A 186 7.10 8.65 -4.99
C LYS A 186 6.84 7.18 -4.83
N TYR A 187 6.77 6.49 -5.96
CA TYR A 187 6.45 5.08 -6.01
C TYR A 187 7.49 4.28 -6.79
N VAL A 188 7.74 3.06 -6.35
CA VAL A 188 8.56 2.07 -7.04
C VAL A 188 7.69 0.89 -7.46
N GLN A 189 7.88 0.46 -8.70
CA GLN A 189 7.35 -0.80 -9.20
C GLN A 189 8.36 -1.92 -8.98
N THR A 190 7.84 -3.04 -8.50
CA THR A 190 8.54 -4.30 -8.28
C THR A 190 7.80 -5.42 -9.01
N ASP A 191 8.39 -6.62 -9.03
CA ASP A 191 7.73 -7.86 -9.48
C ASP A 191 6.42 -8.16 -8.72
N LYS A 192 6.35 -7.77 -7.45
CA LYS A 192 5.23 -8.03 -6.53
C LYS A 192 4.23 -6.87 -6.43
N GLY A 193 4.40 -5.80 -7.20
CA GLY A 193 3.48 -4.66 -7.22
C GLY A 193 4.15 -3.30 -7.05
N ILE A 194 3.33 -2.28 -6.81
CA ILE A 194 3.77 -0.88 -6.68
C ILE A 194 3.76 -0.48 -5.20
N TRP A 195 4.85 0.08 -4.73
CA TRP A 195 5.06 0.48 -3.34
C TRP A 195 5.44 1.95 -3.26
N GLU A 196 4.90 2.67 -2.27
CA GLU A 196 5.36 4.01 -1.97
C GLU A 196 6.75 3.95 -1.33
N LEU A 197 7.69 4.82 -1.74
CA LEU A 197 9.05 4.80 -1.18
C LEU A 197 9.07 5.05 0.32
N LYS A 198 8.13 5.86 0.83
CA LYS A 198 7.99 6.12 2.27
C LYS A 198 7.70 4.84 3.08
N TYR A 199 7.14 3.80 2.46
CA TYR A 199 6.87 2.52 3.11
C TYR A 199 8.13 1.83 3.65
N PHE A 200 9.27 2.03 2.99
CA PHE A 200 10.54 1.41 3.38
C PHE A 200 11.17 2.04 4.62
N PHE A 201 10.71 3.22 5.02
CA PHE A 201 11.27 3.96 6.14
C PHE A 201 10.40 3.75 7.37
N SER A 202 10.86 2.88 8.25
CA SER A 202 10.40 2.84 9.63
C SER A 202 11.01 4.01 10.39
N THR A 203 10.22 4.93 10.94
CA THR A 203 10.79 5.88 11.89
C THR A 203 11.28 5.07 13.09
N ALA A 204 12.60 4.96 13.21
CA ALA A 204 13.21 4.68 14.49
C ALA A 204 12.61 5.69 15.47
N VAL A 205 12.10 5.12 16.55
CA VAL A 205 11.46 5.79 17.65
C VAL A 205 12.38 6.89 18.15
N GLU A 206 12.08 8.14 17.78
CA GLU A 206 12.44 9.37 18.49
C GLU A 206 12.01 10.57 17.63
N THR A 207 10.79 11.06 17.82
CA THR A 207 10.46 12.50 17.78
C THR A 207 9.01 12.68 18.22
N GLU A 208 8.77 13.72 19.01
CA GLU A 208 7.49 14.09 19.64
C GLU A 208 6.39 14.50 18.65
N SER A 209 6.54 14.23 17.36
CA SER A 209 5.70 14.74 16.27
C SER A 209 5.21 13.64 15.32
N GLY A 210 4.77 12.51 15.90
CA GLY A 210 3.76 11.59 15.37
C GLY A 210 3.80 11.23 13.86
N ASP A 211 4.21 10.00 13.54
CA ASP A 211 4.03 9.41 12.22
C ASP A 211 3.04 8.22 12.24
N GLU A 212 2.03 8.27 11.37
CA GLU A 212 1.01 7.21 11.19
C GLU A 212 1.59 5.92 10.56
N ILE A 213 2.69 6.01 9.82
CA ILE A 213 3.25 4.90 9.04
C ILE A 213 3.96 3.87 9.92
N SER A 214 4.73 4.33 10.91
CA SER A 214 5.37 3.44 11.89
C SER A 214 4.35 2.69 12.73
N ASN A 215 3.21 3.31 13.02
CA ASN A 215 2.10 2.63 13.70
C ASN A 215 1.57 1.46 12.87
N ARG A 216 1.48 1.61 11.53
CA ARG A 216 0.99 0.55 10.65
C ARG A 216 1.97 -0.63 10.58
N ILE A 217 3.26 -0.36 10.48
CA ILE A 217 4.30 -1.39 10.41
C ILE A 217 4.40 -2.15 11.74
N ILE A 218 4.44 -1.44 12.87
CA ILE A 218 4.46 -2.08 14.20
C ILE A 218 3.22 -2.95 14.41
N LYS A 219 2.04 -2.47 14.00
CA LYS A 219 0.80 -3.26 14.04
C LYS A 219 0.88 -4.53 13.20
N GLN A 220 1.48 -4.46 12.01
CA GLN A 220 1.64 -5.63 11.15
C GLN A 220 2.57 -6.67 11.81
N PHE A 221 3.72 -6.26 12.34
CA PHE A 221 4.60 -7.16 13.07
C PHE A 221 3.93 -7.80 14.29
N ILE A 222 3.17 -7.03 15.07
CA ILE A 222 2.39 -7.57 16.20
C ILE A 222 1.42 -8.65 15.71
N LYS A 223 0.72 -8.40 14.60
CA LYS A 223 -0.21 -9.36 14.02
C LYS A 223 0.52 -10.63 13.55
N ASP A 224 1.61 -10.48 12.81
CA ASP A 224 2.36 -11.62 12.25
C ASP A 224 3.00 -12.47 13.35
N PHE A 225 3.53 -11.86 14.41
CA PHE A 225 4.08 -12.59 15.57
C PHE A 225 3.00 -13.38 16.31
N ILE A 226 1.79 -12.83 16.44
CA ILE A 226 0.67 -13.49 17.11
C ILE A 226 0.07 -14.58 16.20
N GLU A 227 0.00 -14.39 14.89
CA GLU A 227 -0.43 -15.43 13.95
C GLU A 227 0.51 -16.63 13.93
N LYS A 228 1.81 -16.40 14.18
CA LYS A 228 2.85 -17.43 14.26
C LYS A 228 3.10 -17.94 15.70
N GLU A 229 2.28 -17.55 16.69
CA GLU A 229 2.50 -17.93 18.09
C GLU A 229 2.07 -19.38 18.40
N GLU A 230 2.77 -20.03 19.33
CA GLU A 230 2.37 -21.36 19.81
C GLU A 230 1.11 -21.25 20.68
N SER A 231 0.07 -21.99 20.34
CA SER A 231 -1.25 -21.93 21.02
C SER A 231 -1.20 -22.22 22.53
N GLY A 232 -0.22 -23.00 22.99
CA GLY A 232 -0.01 -23.31 24.41
C GLY A 232 0.82 -22.26 25.18
N LYS A 233 1.56 -21.40 24.48
CA LYS A 233 2.45 -20.38 25.04
C LYS A 233 2.32 -19.06 24.26
N PRO A 234 1.17 -18.37 24.38
CA PRO A 234 0.94 -17.12 23.69
C PRO A 234 1.93 -16.03 24.13
N LEU A 235 2.32 -15.17 23.20
CA LEU A 235 3.32 -14.13 23.42
C LEU A 235 2.75 -13.01 24.30
N SER A 236 3.44 -12.67 25.38
CA SER A 236 3.09 -11.52 26.21
C SER A 236 3.41 -10.20 25.50
N ASP A 237 2.73 -9.11 25.89
CA ASP A 237 3.02 -7.76 25.36
C ASP A 237 4.49 -7.35 25.63
N ASP A 238 5.09 -7.84 26.72
CA ASP A 238 6.51 -7.66 27.02
C ASP A 238 7.41 -8.40 26.02
N LYS A 239 7.05 -9.64 25.67
CA LYS A 239 7.81 -10.43 24.70
C LYS A 239 7.69 -9.87 23.28
N LEU A 240 6.51 -9.38 22.92
CA LEU A 240 6.29 -8.67 21.66
C LEU A 240 7.13 -7.39 21.58
N ALA A 241 7.26 -6.64 22.68
CA ALA A 241 8.13 -5.46 22.74
C ALA A 241 9.62 -5.83 22.56
N GLU A 242 10.09 -6.90 23.19
CA GLU A 242 11.45 -7.43 22.98
C GLU A 242 11.70 -7.86 21.53
N MET A 243 10.76 -8.60 20.94
CA MET A 243 10.87 -9.06 19.55
C MET A 243 10.86 -7.87 18.58
N LEU A 244 10.03 -6.86 18.81
CA LEU A 244 10.05 -5.62 18.05
C LEU A 244 11.39 -4.90 18.19
N ALA A 245 11.98 -4.86 19.39
CA ALA A 245 13.30 -4.25 19.61
C ALA A 245 14.42 -5.00 18.89
N GLN A 246 14.36 -6.33 18.78
CA GLN A 246 15.27 -7.14 17.96
C GLN A 246 15.17 -6.79 16.46
N HIS A 247 13.98 -6.39 16.03
CA HIS A 247 13.72 -5.86 14.69
C HIS A 247 13.91 -4.33 14.65
N GLY A 248 14.69 -3.73 15.56
CA GLY A 248 15.01 -2.29 15.53
C GLY A 248 13.88 -1.34 15.95
N TYR A 249 12.71 -1.84 16.33
CA TYR A 249 11.58 -1.05 16.81
C TYR A 249 11.56 -0.99 18.34
N LYS A 250 12.22 0.03 18.92
CA LYS A 250 12.22 0.24 20.38
C LYS A 250 10.88 0.79 20.88
N VAL A 251 9.93 -0.08 21.17
CA VAL A 251 8.61 0.31 21.70
C VAL A 251 8.43 -0.09 23.15
N ALA A 252 7.81 0.78 23.94
CA ALA A 252 7.42 0.44 25.30
C ALA A 252 6.25 -0.55 25.30
N ARG A 253 6.18 -1.42 26.32
CA ARG A 253 5.07 -2.36 26.56
C ARG A 253 3.69 -1.72 26.39
N ARG A 254 3.46 -0.54 26.99
CA ARG A 254 2.18 0.19 26.92
C ARG A 254 1.77 0.52 25.48
N THR A 255 2.74 0.80 24.61
CA THR A 255 2.52 1.09 23.19
C THR A 255 2.11 -0.17 22.43
N VAL A 256 2.74 -1.32 22.73
CA VAL A 256 2.35 -2.63 22.18
C VAL A 256 0.92 -2.99 22.60
N THR A 257 0.58 -2.81 23.88
CA THR A 257 -0.78 -3.03 24.39
C THR A 257 -1.81 -2.18 23.63
N LYS A 258 -1.54 -0.88 23.46
CA LYS A 258 -2.41 0.03 22.69
C LYS A 258 -2.61 -0.43 21.25
N TYR A 259 -1.55 -0.84 20.56
CA TYR A 259 -1.66 -1.30 19.17
C TYR A 259 -2.35 -2.66 19.04
N ARG A 260 -2.11 -3.59 19.96
CA ARG A 260 -2.82 -4.88 20.04
C ARG A 260 -4.33 -4.65 20.21
N GLU A 261 -4.73 -3.72 21.07
CA GLU A 261 -6.14 -3.36 21.29
C GLU A 261 -6.76 -2.74 20.04
N GLN A 262 -6.05 -1.85 19.35
CA GLN A 262 -6.49 -1.29 18.07
C GLN A 262 -6.65 -2.34 16.96
N LEU A 263 -5.96 -3.48 17.06
CA LEU A 263 -6.10 -4.62 16.16
C LEU A 263 -7.19 -5.60 16.60
N ASN A 264 -7.92 -5.33 17.70
CA ASN A 264 -8.90 -6.21 18.30
C ASN A 264 -8.33 -7.60 18.69
N ILE A 265 -7.04 -7.67 19.02
CA ILE A 265 -6.41 -8.92 19.42
C ILE A 265 -6.48 -9.06 20.96
N PRO A 266 -7.01 -10.16 21.52
CA PRO A 266 -7.12 -10.32 22.97
C PRO A 266 -5.76 -10.52 23.66
N VAL A 267 -5.69 -10.29 24.97
CA VAL A 267 -4.45 -10.46 25.77
C VAL A 267 -3.97 -11.91 25.77
N ALA A 268 -2.65 -12.13 25.98
CA ALA A 268 -2.03 -13.46 25.95
C ALA A 268 -2.79 -14.53 26.77
N ARG A 269 -3.26 -14.17 27.98
CA ARG A 269 -4.04 -15.09 28.83
C ARG A 269 -5.30 -15.65 28.14
N LEU A 270 -5.97 -14.85 27.31
CA LEU A 270 -7.18 -15.22 26.58
C LEU A 270 -6.88 -15.93 25.25
N ARG A 271 -5.64 -15.86 24.76
CA ARG A 271 -5.17 -16.56 23.56
C ARG A 271 -4.63 -17.96 23.84
N LYS A 272 -4.38 -18.27 25.12
CA LYS A 272 -3.91 -19.58 25.55
C LYS A 272 -5.01 -20.63 25.31
N LYS A 273 -4.80 -21.52 24.36
CA LYS A 273 -5.65 -22.71 24.19
C LYS A 273 -5.09 -23.82 25.07
N ILE A 274 -5.94 -24.40 25.90
CA ILE A 274 -5.63 -25.63 26.63
C ILE A 274 -5.82 -26.75 25.60
N GLU A 275 -4.76 -27.45 25.23
CA GLU A 275 -4.92 -28.71 24.50
C GLU A 275 -5.73 -29.65 25.39
N ALA A 276 -6.92 -30.04 24.93
CA ALA A 276 -7.66 -31.11 25.56
C ALA A 276 -6.82 -32.38 25.37
N THR A 277 -6.10 -32.76 26.42
CA THR A 277 -5.41 -34.04 26.51
C THR A 277 -6.44 -35.14 26.28
N GLY A 278 -6.26 -35.88 25.19
CA GLY A 278 -6.81 -37.21 25.00
C GLY A 278 -5.83 -38.24 25.53
#